data_AF-A0A8C3SZ58-F1
#
_entry.id   AF-A0A8C3SZ58-F1
#
_cell.length_a   1.000
_cell.length_b   1.000
_cell.length_c   1.000
_cell.angle_alpha   90.00
_cell.angle_beta   90.00
_cell.angle_gamma   90.00
#
_symmetry.space_group_name_H-M   'P 1'
#
loop_
_entity.id
_entity.type
_entity.pdbx_description
1 polymer ?
#
loop_
_entity_poly.entity_id
_entity_poly.type
_entity_poly.pdbx_seq_one_letter_code
_entity_poly.pdbx_strand_id
1 'polypeptide(L)'
;MAAAPSGPKELPRRRSASQICPPPRRPRTLAEVQPGSENERLGVARDSMVQNPLIAKAELGKPRRSCYTLPGYDFAYGLYLHGADGGVPEAIGHWHSMKPRPPSPREMPRNYVAMNRGALKAGYVTAREFNLYRQLKDIRCNEDDESRFKRAAPKVPPDMTYGILARPSTPFFDLLQHRYKEVWMEQQRAVTMARRVEKKKVTKGKVYETRTTLLRKQPPPVKLDSLWHMPHFQKPGGILQRKGRRELG
;
A
#
# COMPACT_ATOMS: atom_id res chain seq x y z
N MET A 1 18.78 99.08 -2.71
CA MET A 1 19.34 97.95 -1.94
C MET A 1 18.84 96.66 -2.59
N ALA A 2 19.63 96.06 -3.48
CA ALA A 2 19.28 94.79 -4.12
C ALA A 2 19.81 93.64 -3.26
N ALA A 3 18.92 92.72 -2.89
CA ALA A 3 19.25 91.54 -2.08
C ALA A 3 20.14 90.57 -2.87
N ALA A 4 21.21 90.10 -2.23
CA ALA A 4 22.11 89.11 -2.81
C ALA A 4 21.40 87.75 -2.97
N PRO A 5 21.60 87.04 -4.09
CA PRO A 5 21.03 85.70 -4.27
C PRO A 5 21.74 84.70 -3.36
N SER A 6 20.95 83.91 -2.63
CA SER A 6 21.43 82.82 -1.79
C SER A 6 22.08 81.73 -2.66
N GLY A 7 23.30 81.34 -2.32
CA GLY A 7 24.06 80.30 -3.01
C GLY A 7 23.41 78.91 -2.94
N PRO A 8 23.83 77.96 -3.78
CA PRO A 8 23.25 76.63 -3.84
C PRO A 8 23.40 75.90 -2.50
N LYS A 9 22.28 75.41 -1.96
CA LYS A 9 22.25 74.60 -0.74
C LYS A 9 22.95 73.26 -1.00
N GLU A 10 24.07 72.99 -0.34
CA GLU A 10 24.72 71.68 -0.36
C GLU A 10 23.73 70.60 0.13
N LEU A 11 23.49 69.60 -0.72
CA LEU A 11 22.72 68.42 -0.34
C LEU A 11 23.52 67.60 0.68
N PRO A 12 22.87 66.95 1.67
CA PRO A 12 23.57 66.16 2.67
C PRO A 12 24.39 65.06 2.01
N ARG A 13 25.70 65.01 2.31
CA ARG A 13 26.60 63.93 1.85
C ARG A 13 25.97 62.59 2.19
N ARG A 14 25.63 61.80 1.17
CA ARG A 14 25.17 60.42 1.36
C ARG A 14 26.31 59.64 2.01
N ARG A 15 26.01 59.00 3.14
CA ARG A 15 26.96 58.10 3.81
C ARG A 15 27.37 57.00 2.82
N SER A 16 28.67 56.73 2.72
CA SER A 16 29.14 55.63 1.86
C SER A 16 28.59 54.30 2.35
N ALA A 17 28.43 53.31 1.46
CA ALA A 17 27.94 51.98 1.86
C ALA A 17 28.76 51.36 3.00
N SER A 18 30.07 51.66 3.06
CA SER A 18 30.97 51.25 4.15
C SER A 18 30.71 51.94 5.50
N GLN A 19 30.05 53.11 5.51
CA GLN A 19 29.60 53.79 6.73
C GLN A 19 28.23 53.28 7.21
N ILE A 20 27.44 52.67 6.31
CA ILE A 20 26.14 52.08 6.64
C ILE A 20 26.32 50.64 7.12
N CYS A 21 27.19 49.88 6.46
CA CYS A 21 27.52 48.50 6.78
C CYS A 21 29.03 48.35 6.96
N PRO A 22 29.54 48.16 8.19
CA PRO A 22 30.95 47.91 8.40
C PRO A 22 31.36 46.59 7.73
N PRO A 23 32.64 46.47 7.33
CA PRO A 23 33.18 45.26 6.73
C PRO A 23 32.97 44.00 7.59
N PRO A 24 32.87 42.81 6.98
CA PRO A 24 32.78 41.56 7.72
C PRO A 24 33.99 41.41 8.65
N ARG A 25 33.71 41.05 9.91
CA ARG A 25 34.74 40.96 10.95
C ARG A 25 35.61 39.74 10.72
N ARG A 26 36.92 39.91 10.90
CA ARG A 26 37.91 38.83 10.78
C ARG A 26 37.65 37.72 11.82
N PRO A 27 37.97 36.46 11.49
CA PRO A 27 38.03 35.42 12.50
C PRO A 27 39.01 35.85 13.58
N ARG A 28 38.68 35.45 14.81
CA ARG A 28 39.41 35.90 15.98
C ARG A 28 40.80 35.24 16.02
N THR A 29 41.78 35.92 16.62
CA THR A 29 43.14 35.41 16.80
C THR A 29 43.51 35.33 18.28
N LEU A 30 44.50 34.51 18.64
CA LEU A 30 44.95 34.37 20.03
C LEU A 30 45.44 35.69 20.65
N ALA A 31 46.02 36.57 19.85
CA ALA A 31 46.46 37.90 20.30
C ALA A 31 45.32 38.76 20.87
N GLU A 32 44.06 38.47 20.53
CA GLU A 32 42.87 39.17 21.02
C GLU A 32 42.22 38.50 22.24
N VAL A 33 42.83 37.44 22.77
CA VAL A 33 42.41 36.78 24.03
C VAL A 33 43.35 37.27 25.13
N GLN A 34 43.34 38.58 25.38
CA GLN A 34 44.15 39.20 26.44
C GLN A 34 43.33 39.33 27.74
N PRO A 35 43.99 39.30 28.91
CA PRO A 35 43.36 39.70 30.17
C PRO A 35 42.74 41.09 30.06
N GLY A 36 41.51 41.27 30.56
CA GLY A 36 40.76 42.53 30.43
C GLY A 36 40.04 42.74 29.09
N SER A 37 40.18 41.82 28.13
CA SER A 37 39.29 41.80 26.96
C SER A 37 37.94 41.20 27.33
N GLU A 38 36.87 41.60 26.64
CA GLU A 38 35.50 41.05 26.81
C GLU A 38 35.45 39.51 26.76
N ASN A 39 36.44 38.93 26.10
CA ASN A 39 36.54 37.52 25.88
C ASN A 39 37.82 36.93 26.49
N GLU A 40 38.18 37.42 27.68
CA GLU A 40 39.20 36.82 28.52
C GLU A 40 38.86 35.34 28.81
N ARG A 41 39.90 34.52 28.83
CA ARG A 41 39.85 33.10 29.14
C ARG A 41 40.80 32.82 30.29
N LEU A 42 40.32 32.05 31.26
CA LEU A 42 41.15 31.55 32.35
C LEU A 42 42.02 30.40 31.82
N GLY A 43 43.32 30.42 32.15
CA GLY A 43 44.29 29.41 31.74
C GLY A 43 44.91 29.65 30.36
N VAL A 44 45.58 28.62 29.83
CA VAL A 44 46.32 28.71 28.55
C VAL A 44 45.34 28.75 27.37
N ALA A 45 45.32 29.86 26.63
CA ALA A 45 44.55 30.00 25.40
C ALA A 45 45.21 29.22 24.25
N ARG A 46 44.42 28.40 23.53
CA ARG A 46 44.85 27.59 22.37
C ARG A 46 44.09 27.99 21.11
N ASP A 47 44.70 27.84 19.93
CA ASP A 47 44.07 28.21 18.65
C ASP A 47 42.72 27.53 18.41
N SER A 48 42.60 26.27 18.83
CA SER A 48 41.36 25.51 18.73
C SER A 48 40.19 26.13 19.51
N MET A 49 40.47 26.90 20.56
CA MET A 49 39.43 27.63 21.32
C MET A 49 38.89 28.84 20.57
N VAL A 50 39.59 29.29 19.53
CA VAL A 50 39.23 30.44 18.70
C VAL A 50 38.54 29.99 17.41
N GLN A 51 38.92 28.82 16.89
CA GLN A 51 38.32 28.20 15.70
C GLN A 51 37.05 27.39 16.01
N ASN A 52 36.84 26.95 17.26
CA ASN A 52 35.64 26.18 17.60
C ASN A 52 34.43 27.09 17.89
N PRO A 53 33.35 27.02 17.07
CA PRO A 53 32.18 27.88 17.22
C PRO A 53 31.37 27.64 18.49
N LEU A 54 31.50 26.47 19.12
CA LEU A 54 30.83 26.12 20.38
C LEU A 54 31.49 26.77 21.59
N ILE A 55 32.80 27.02 21.50
CA ILE A 55 33.59 27.60 22.60
C ILE A 55 33.70 29.12 22.45
N ALA A 56 33.43 29.66 21.26
CA ALA A 56 33.52 31.10 21.00
C ALA A 56 32.43 31.90 21.74
N LYS A 57 32.87 32.80 22.63
CA LYS A 57 32.00 33.76 23.33
C LYS A 57 31.48 34.85 22.37
N ALA A 58 30.26 35.32 22.60
CA ALA A 58 29.66 36.41 21.83
C ALA A 58 30.08 37.77 22.43
N GLU A 59 30.40 38.74 21.55
CA GLU A 59 30.71 40.12 21.93
C GLU A 59 29.43 40.97 21.91
N LEU A 60 29.19 41.75 22.95
CA LEU A 60 28.03 42.60 23.10
C LEU A 60 28.02 43.71 22.03
N GLY A 61 26.86 43.96 21.44
CA GLY A 61 26.67 44.98 20.41
C GLY A 61 27.34 44.67 19.07
N LYS A 62 27.90 43.48 18.89
CA LYS A 62 28.60 43.07 17.66
C LYS A 62 28.07 41.74 17.15
N PRO A 63 28.00 41.56 15.81
CA PRO A 63 27.73 40.24 15.23
C PRO A 63 28.76 39.21 15.67
N ARG A 64 28.33 37.95 15.83
CA ARG A 64 29.23 36.82 16.10
C ARG A 64 30.28 36.72 14.99
N ARG A 65 31.54 36.53 15.39
CA ARG A 65 32.64 36.37 14.43
C ARG A 65 32.59 34.99 13.79
N SER A 66 33.04 34.89 12.54
CA SER A 66 33.31 33.60 11.91
C SER A 66 34.45 32.90 12.65
N CYS A 67 34.32 31.59 12.86
CA CYS A 67 35.37 30.76 13.45
C CYS A 67 36.15 29.97 12.39
N TYR A 68 35.82 30.19 11.11
CA TYR A 68 36.48 29.56 9.98
C TYR A 68 37.52 30.49 9.37
N THR A 69 38.55 29.91 8.78
CA THR A 69 39.52 30.62 7.95
C THR A 69 38.81 31.13 6.70
N LEU A 70 38.49 32.41 6.72
CA LEU A 70 37.87 33.09 5.59
C LEU A 70 38.97 33.53 4.61
N PRO A 71 38.74 33.41 3.29
CA PRO A 71 39.50 34.14 2.29
C PRO A 71 39.65 35.63 2.67
N GLY A 72 40.80 36.22 2.32
CA GLY A 72 41.17 37.60 2.66
C GLY A 72 40.17 38.65 2.16
N TYR A 73 40.42 39.91 2.50
CA TYR A 73 39.48 41.00 2.19
C TYR A 73 39.28 41.23 0.68
N ASP A 74 40.26 40.82 -0.13
CA ASP A 74 40.23 40.93 -1.59
C ASP A 74 39.36 39.86 -2.25
N PHE A 75 38.87 38.87 -1.48
CA PHE A 75 37.97 37.85 -1.98
C PHE A 75 36.52 38.32 -1.97
N ALA A 76 35.96 38.48 -3.17
CA ALA A 76 34.53 38.74 -3.34
C ALA A 76 33.73 37.44 -3.16
N TYR A 77 32.93 37.36 -2.11
CA TYR A 77 31.99 36.27 -1.92
C TYR A 77 30.80 36.40 -2.88
N GLY A 78 30.32 35.26 -3.37
CA GLY A 78 29.20 35.19 -4.30
C GLY A 78 29.60 34.48 -5.58
N LEU A 79 28.60 34.15 -6.40
CA LEU A 79 28.82 33.57 -7.71
C LEU A 79 28.99 34.69 -8.72
N TYR A 80 30.23 34.96 -9.12
CA TYR A 80 30.47 35.83 -10.27
C TYR A 80 30.25 35.02 -11.55
N LEU A 81 29.11 35.23 -12.18
CA LEU A 81 28.81 34.66 -13.50
C LEU A 81 29.59 35.46 -14.53
N HIS A 82 30.77 34.97 -14.90
CA HIS A 82 31.45 35.46 -16.08
C HIS A 82 30.54 35.22 -17.29
N GLY A 83 30.16 36.29 -17.98
CA GLY A 83 29.52 36.19 -19.29
C GLY A 83 30.55 35.74 -20.32
N ALA A 84 30.84 34.44 -20.33
CA ALA A 84 31.74 33.82 -21.29
C ALA A 84 31.07 33.67 -22.67
N ASP A 85 29.77 33.92 -22.77
CA ASP A 85 28.93 33.61 -23.93
C ASP A 85 29.06 34.61 -25.09
N GLY A 86 30.14 35.42 -25.13
CA GLY A 86 30.41 36.45 -26.17
C GLY A 86 29.32 37.50 -26.39
N GLY A 87 28.28 37.48 -25.57
CA GLY A 87 27.11 38.35 -25.64
C GLY A 87 26.21 38.08 -26.86
N VAL A 88 25.42 39.09 -27.20
CA VAL A 88 24.48 39.08 -28.32
C VAL A 88 25.09 38.65 -29.66
N PRO A 89 26.29 39.11 -30.08
CA PRO A 89 26.81 38.75 -31.39
C PRO A 89 27.17 37.27 -31.51
N GLU A 90 27.69 36.64 -30.46
CA GLU A 90 27.98 35.20 -30.47
C GLU A 90 26.68 34.38 -30.50
N ALA A 91 25.66 34.79 -29.73
CA ALA A 91 24.36 34.13 -29.72
C ALA A 91 23.62 34.18 -31.08
N ILE A 92 23.76 35.26 -31.85
CA ILE A 92 23.14 35.39 -33.19
C ILE A 92 24.02 34.73 -34.27
N GLY A 93 25.35 34.88 -34.17
CA GLY A 93 26.30 34.48 -35.21
C GLY A 93 26.70 33.01 -35.21
N HIS A 94 26.52 32.30 -34.08
CA HIS A 94 26.94 30.91 -33.94
C HIS A 94 25.77 30.00 -33.59
N TRP A 95 25.44 29.08 -34.50
CA TRP A 95 24.51 27.99 -34.18
C TRP A 95 25.24 26.92 -33.36
N HIS A 96 25.05 26.93 -32.04
CA HIS A 96 25.69 25.95 -31.18
C HIS A 96 24.96 24.60 -31.27
N SER A 97 25.42 23.72 -32.15
CA SER A 97 24.99 22.32 -32.14
C SER A 97 25.50 21.65 -30.87
N MET A 98 24.64 21.53 -29.87
CA MET A 98 24.93 20.82 -28.61
C MET A 98 25.45 19.43 -28.93
N LYS A 99 26.76 19.21 -28.79
CA LYS A 99 27.32 17.86 -28.89
C LYS A 99 26.74 17.09 -27.70
N PRO A 100 26.17 15.90 -27.92
CA PRO A 100 25.69 15.08 -26.81
C PRO A 100 26.86 14.89 -25.85
N ARG A 101 26.70 15.39 -24.63
CA ARG A 101 27.69 15.18 -23.58
C ARG A 101 27.83 13.66 -23.42
N PRO A 102 29.04 13.09 -23.53
CA PRO A 102 29.19 11.68 -23.24
C PRO A 102 28.66 11.45 -21.82
N PRO A 103 27.82 10.43 -21.59
CA PRO A 103 27.33 10.14 -20.26
C PRO A 103 28.55 10.06 -19.34
N SER A 104 28.55 10.86 -18.27
CA SER A 104 29.61 10.76 -17.27
C SER A 104 29.68 9.28 -16.83
N PRO A 105 30.87 8.67 -16.75
CA PRO A 105 30.99 7.30 -16.30
C PRO A 105 30.29 7.22 -14.94
N ARG A 106 29.15 6.54 -14.88
CA ARG A 106 28.45 6.33 -13.62
C ARG A 106 29.33 5.39 -12.82
N GLU A 107 29.87 5.87 -11.72
CA GLU A 107 30.49 4.98 -10.74
C GLU A 107 29.40 4.07 -10.20
N MET A 108 29.41 2.82 -10.69
CA MET A 108 28.46 1.82 -10.26
C MET A 108 28.62 1.59 -8.75
N PRO A 109 27.53 1.63 -7.97
CA PRO A 109 27.61 1.44 -6.53
C PRO A 109 28.15 0.06 -6.18
N ARG A 110 28.71 -0.03 -4.98
CA ARG A 110 29.34 -1.25 -4.46
C ARG A 110 28.30 -2.24 -3.96
N ASN A 111 28.45 -3.52 -4.29
CA ASN A 111 27.57 -4.56 -3.81
C ASN A 111 28.05 -5.10 -2.45
N TYR A 112 27.64 -4.42 -1.37
CA TYR A 112 28.04 -4.77 0.00
C TYR A 112 27.59 -6.18 0.42
N VAL A 113 26.46 -6.67 -0.09
CA VAL A 113 25.95 -8.01 0.27
C VAL A 113 26.84 -9.10 -0.32
N ALA A 114 27.14 -9.02 -1.62
CA ALA A 114 28.04 -9.97 -2.27
C ALA A 114 29.45 -9.93 -1.67
N MET A 115 29.95 -8.72 -1.39
CA MET A 115 31.25 -8.52 -0.77
C MET A 115 31.34 -9.07 0.65
N ASN A 116 30.33 -8.82 1.50
CA ASN A 116 30.31 -9.36 2.86
C ASN A 116 30.18 -10.89 2.85
N ARG A 117 29.39 -11.47 1.93
CA ARG A 117 29.31 -12.93 1.74
C ARG A 117 30.66 -13.51 1.31
N GLY A 118 31.39 -12.84 0.42
CA GLY A 118 32.73 -13.23 0.00
C GLY A 118 33.75 -13.16 1.14
N ALA A 119 33.68 -12.10 1.95
CA ALA A 119 34.55 -11.92 3.11
C ALA A 119 34.36 -13.05 4.14
N LEU A 120 33.10 -13.41 4.44
CA LEU A 120 32.79 -14.53 5.33
C LEU A 120 33.28 -15.87 4.76
N LYS A 121 33.12 -16.09 3.45
CA LYS A 121 33.65 -17.30 2.78
C LYS A 121 35.17 -17.38 2.83
N ALA A 122 35.85 -16.24 2.82
CA ALA A 122 37.30 -16.15 2.95
C ALA A 122 37.79 -16.22 4.41
N GLY A 123 36.87 -16.33 5.39
CA GLY A 123 37.21 -16.48 6.80
C GLY A 123 37.48 -15.17 7.55
N TYR A 124 37.14 -14.01 6.99
CA TYR A 124 37.24 -12.73 7.71
C TYR A 124 36.08 -12.59 8.69
N VAL A 125 36.37 -12.25 9.93
CA VAL A 125 35.39 -12.18 11.03
C VAL A 125 35.38 -10.78 11.67
N THR A 126 36.51 -10.07 11.61
CA THR A 126 36.65 -8.77 12.28
C THR A 126 36.29 -7.60 11.36
N ALA A 127 35.69 -6.54 11.90
CA ALA A 127 35.33 -5.34 11.12
C ALA A 127 36.52 -4.71 10.36
N ARG A 128 37.72 -4.71 10.96
CA ARG A 128 38.95 -4.23 10.31
C ARG A 128 39.32 -5.06 9.07
N GLU A 129 39.15 -6.37 9.16
CA GLU A 129 39.40 -7.30 8.06
C GLU A 129 38.38 -7.13 6.95
N PHE A 130 37.10 -6.92 7.28
CA PHE A 130 36.09 -6.57 6.29
C PHE A 130 36.42 -5.26 5.57
N ASN A 131 36.96 -4.26 6.27
CA ASN A 131 37.40 -3.02 5.64
C ASN A 131 38.59 -3.23 4.70
N LEU A 132 39.54 -4.07 5.08
CA LEU A 132 40.66 -4.46 4.21
C LEU A 132 40.16 -5.25 2.98
N TYR A 133 39.24 -6.20 3.19
CA TYR A 133 38.61 -6.96 2.11
C TYR A 133 37.86 -6.05 1.14
N ARG A 134 37.15 -5.05 1.66
CA ARG A 134 36.51 -3.99 0.85
C ARG A 134 37.53 -3.24 0.03
N GLN A 135 38.68 -2.86 0.57
CA GLN A 135 39.69 -2.13 -0.20
C GLN A 135 40.30 -3.01 -1.30
N LEU A 136 40.54 -4.28 -1.02
CA LEU A 136 41.22 -5.21 -1.94
C LEU A 136 40.30 -5.82 -3.01
N LYS A 137 39.01 -5.99 -2.73
CA LYS A 137 38.05 -6.62 -3.64
C LYS A 137 36.93 -5.64 -3.98
N ASP A 138 37.02 -5.04 -5.16
CA ASP A 138 35.96 -4.15 -5.67
C ASP A 138 34.87 -4.94 -6.40
N ILE A 139 33.81 -5.28 -5.68
CA ILE A 139 32.62 -5.93 -6.23
C ILE A 139 31.53 -4.87 -6.39
N ARG A 140 31.22 -4.50 -7.63
CA ARG A 140 30.18 -3.51 -7.97
C ARG A 140 28.85 -4.20 -8.29
N CYS A 141 27.75 -3.46 -8.17
CA CYS A 141 26.44 -3.91 -8.67
C CYS A 141 26.51 -4.12 -10.19
N ASN A 142 25.64 -4.95 -10.75
CA ASN A 142 25.46 -4.97 -12.21
C ASN A 142 24.55 -3.82 -12.63
N GLU A 143 24.70 -3.31 -13.85
CA GLU A 143 23.85 -2.21 -14.35
C GLU A 143 22.35 -2.58 -14.35
N ASP A 144 22.04 -3.86 -14.55
CA ASP A 144 20.67 -4.38 -14.54
C ASP A 144 20.05 -4.48 -13.14
N ASP A 145 20.88 -4.57 -12.09
CA ASP A 145 20.41 -4.69 -10.71
C ASP A 145 19.99 -3.34 -10.10
N GLU A 146 20.50 -2.23 -10.62
CA GLU A 146 20.19 -0.85 -10.21
C GLU A 146 18.80 -0.38 -10.68
N SER A 147 18.13 -1.15 -11.54
CA SER A 147 16.76 -0.86 -11.92
C SER A 147 15.84 -1.11 -10.72
N ARG A 148 15.39 -0.02 -10.06
CA ARG A 148 14.34 -0.05 -9.01
C ARG A 148 13.10 -0.83 -9.45
N PHE A 149 12.88 -0.90 -10.76
CA PHE A 149 11.87 -1.73 -11.38
C PHE A 149 12.53 -3.01 -11.87
N LYS A 150 12.24 -4.15 -11.25
CA LYS A 150 12.60 -5.44 -11.84
C LYS A 150 11.92 -5.50 -13.21
N ARG A 151 12.71 -5.58 -14.29
CA ARG A 151 12.20 -5.65 -15.68
C ARG A 151 11.37 -6.90 -15.93
N ALA A 152 11.42 -7.88 -15.04
CA ALA A 152 10.57 -9.05 -15.07
C ALA A 152 9.19 -8.73 -14.47
N ALA A 153 8.13 -9.15 -15.18
CA ALA A 153 6.79 -9.18 -14.61
C ALA A 153 6.81 -9.96 -13.29
N PRO A 154 6.05 -9.52 -12.26
CA PRO A 154 5.94 -10.29 -11.03
C PRO A 154 5.49 -11.71 -11.38
N LYS A 155 6.01 -12.72 -10.67
CA LYS A 155 5.57 -14.10 -10.86
C LYS A 155 4.14 -14.22 -10.34
N VAL A 156 3.18 -14.11 -11.26
CA VAL A 156 1.76 -14.31 -11.01
C VAL A 156 1.49 -15.82 -11.12
N PRO A 157 0.86 -16.47 -10.12
CA PRO A 157 0.42 -17.85 -10.27
C PRO A 157 -0.58 -17.96 -11.44
N PRO A 158 -0.62 -19.08 -12.19
CA PRO A 158 -1.45 -19.23 -13.38
C PRO A 158 -2.95 -18.99 -13.14
N ASP A 159 -3.41 -19.13 -11.90
CA ASP A 159 -4.81 -19.01 -11.48
C ASP A 159 -5.19 -17.60 -11.00
N MET A 160 -4.26 -16.63 -11.00
CA MET A 160 -4.60 -15.25 -10.63
C MET A 160 -5.20 -14.49 -11.81
N THR A 161 -6.52 -14.27 -11.79
CA THR A 161 -7.21 -13.37 -12.73
C THR A 161 -7.26 -11.96 -12.14
N TYR A 162 -6.61 -10.98 -12.77
CA TYR A 162 -6.68 -9.57 -12.35
C TYR A 162 -7.82 -8.83 -13.06
N GLY A 163 -8.51 -7.97 -12.32
CA GLY A 163 -9.52 -7.04 -12.84
C GLY A 163 -10.96 -7.44 -12.52
N ILE A 164 -11.84 -6.44 -12.41
CA ILE A 164 -13.29 -6.63 -12.39
C ILE A 164 -13.71 -6.75 -13.86
N LEU A 165 -14.30 -7.87 -14.25
CA LEU A 165 -14.87 -8.03 -15.60
C LEU A 165 -15.79 -6.84 -15.88
N ALA A 166 -15.62 -6.20 -17.03
CA ALA A 166 -16.48 -5.08 -17.43
C ALA A 166 -17.94 -5.52 -17.29
N ARG A 167 -18.73 -4.78 -16.50
CA ARG A 167 -20.16 -5.04 -16.36
C ARG A 167 -20.73 -5.04 -17.78
N PRO A 168 -21.36 -6.13 -18.25
CA PRO A 168 -21.95 -6.13 -19.58
C PRO A 168 -22.90 -4.94 -19.65
N SER A 169 -22.88 -4.20 -20.76
CA SER A 169 -23.83 -3.12 -21.00
C SER A 169 -25.23 -3.63 -20.72
N THR A 170 -26.09 -2.82 -20.09
CA THR A 170 -27.52 -3.13 -20.00
C THR A 170 -27.98 -3.59 -21.39
N PRO A 171 -28.63 -4.78 -21.52
CA PRO A 171 -28.91 -5.38 -22.82
C PRO A 171 -30.00 -4.57 -23.53
N PHE A 172 -29.59 -3.44 -24.13
CA PHE A 172 -30.46 -2.49 -24.78
C PHE A 172 -31.19 -3.12 -25.96
N PHE A 173 -30.56 -4.12 -26.58
CA PHE A 173 -31.16 -4.91 -27.65
C PHE A 173 -32.37 -5.73 -27.16
N ASP A 174 -32.34 -6.27 -25.94
CA ASP A 174 -33.49 -6.98 -25.36
C ASP A 174 -34.68 -6.03 -25.08
N LEU A 175 -34.41 -4.74 -24.84
CA LEU A 175 -35.44 -3.71 -24.73
C LEU A 175 -36.05 -3.36 -26.10
N LEU A 176 -35.21 -3.17 -27.13
CA LEU A 176 -35.66 -2.91 -28.52
C LEU A 176 -36.47 -4.07 -29.10
N GLN A 177 -36.07 -5.30 -28.80
CA GLN A 177 -36.77 -6.51 -29.23
C GLN A 177 -37.97 -6.87 -28.33
N HIS A 178 -38.25 -6.08 -27.29
CA HIS A 178 -39.32 -6.35 -26.32
C HIS A 178 -39.26 -7.74 -25.66
N ARG A 179 -38.07 -8.33 -25.49
CA ARG A 179 -37.92 -9.69 -24.93
C ARG A 179 -38.48 -9.83 -23.53
N TYR A 180 -38.37 -8.78 -22.71
CA TYR A 180 -38.96 -8.78 -21.37
C TYR A 180 -40.50 -8.82 -21.39
N LYS A 181 -41.13 -8.24 -22.42
CA LYS A 181 -42.59 -8.36 -22.63
C LYS A 181 -42.93 -9.82 -22.97
N GLU A 182 -42.15 -10.47 -23.83
CA GLU A 182 -42.36 -11.87 -24.21
C GLU A 182 -42.24 -12.80 -23.01
N VAL A 183 -41.16 -12.67 -22.23
CA VAL A 183 -40.95 -13.44 -20.98
C VAL A 183 -42.11 -13.24 -20.01
N TRP A 184 -42.58 -12.00 -19.83
CA TRP A 184 -43.72 -11.72 -18.96
C TRP A 184 -45.01 -12.38 -19.49
N MET A 185 -45.26 -12.32 -20.80
CA MET A 185 -46.42 -12.97 -21.42
C MET A 185 -46.37 -14.50 -21.25
N GLU A 186 -45.20 -15.12 -21.36
CA GLU A 186 -45.01 -16.55 -21.11
C GLU A 186 -45.29 -16.92 -19.65
N GLN A 187 -44.78 -16.12 -18.70
CA GLN A 187 -45.08 -16.29 -17.29
C GLN A 187 -46.60 -16.20 -17.02
N GLN A 188 -47.30 -15.22 -17.60
CA GLN A 188 -48.76 -15.10 -17.46
C GLN A 188 -49.51 -16.29 -18.07
N ARG A 189 -49.05 -16.81 -19.23
CA ARG A 189 -49.60 -18.02 -19.85
C ARG A 189 -49.40 -19.23 -18.93
N ALA A 190 -48.22 -19.39 -18.35
CA ALA A 190 -47.91 -20.47 -17.42
C ALA A 190 -48.79 -20.41 -16.16
N VAL A 191 -48.94 -19.24 -15.55
CA VAL A 191 -49.82 -19.01 -14.39
C VAL A 191 -51.28 -19.36 -14.74
N THR A 192 -51.74 -18.92 -15.91
CA THR A 192 -53.11 -19.22 -16.37
C THR A 192 -53.32 -20.72 -16.59
N MET A 193 -52.34 -21.41 -17.20
CA MET A 193 -52.37 -22.85 -17.41
C MET A 193 -52.36 -23.61 -16.07
N ALA A 194 -51.49 -23.25 -15.13
CA ALA A 194 -51.45 -23.82 -13.79
C ALA A 194 -52.79 -23.63 -13.06
N ARG A 195 -53.37 -22.43 -13.10
CA ARG A 195 -54.68 -22.14 -12.50
C ARG A 195 -55.82 -22.96 -13.15
N ARG A 196 -55.78 -23.18 -14.47
CA ARG A 196 -56.73 -24.06 -15.17
C ARG A 196 -56.59 -25.52 -14.73
N VAL A 197 -55.36 -26.01 -14.58
CA VAL A 197 -55.08 -27.37 -14.09
C VAL A 197 -55.58 -27.54 -12.65
N GLU A 198 -55.28 -26.60 -11.75
CA GLU A 198 -55.77 -26.63 -10.37
C GLU A 198 -57.30 -26.60 -10.30
N LYS A 199 -57.96 -25.73 -11.07
CA LYS A 199 -59.43 -25.75 -11.17
C LYS A 199 -59.96 -27.10 -11.65
N LYS A 200 -59.37 -27.69 -12.70
CA LYS A 200 -59.76 -29.02 -13.19
C LYS A 200 -59.54 -30.13 -12.14
N LYS A 201 -58.45 -30.07 -11.36
CA LYS A 201 -58.20 -31.01 -10.25
C LYS A 201 -59.25 -30.86 -9.14
N VAL A 202 -59.57 -29.63 -8.74
CA VAL A 202 -60.61 -29.36 -7.73
C VAL A 202 -61.98 -29.86 -8.18
N THR A 203 -62.33 -29.70 -9.46
CA THR A 203 -63.58 -30.24 -10.02
C THR A 203 -63.58 -31.78 -10.03
N LYS A 204 -62.45 -32.43 -10.38
CA LYS A 204 -62.34 -33.90 -10.38
C LYS A 204 -62.25 -34.52 -8.97
N GLY A 205 -61.70 -33.81 -7.99
CA GLY A 205 -61.51 -34.29 -6.62
C GLY A 205 -62.75 -34.15 -5.73
N LYS A 206 -63.78 -33.41 -6.17
CA LYS A 206 -65.06 -33.29 -5.46
C LYS A 206 -66.11 -34.26 -6.03
N VAL A 207 -65.80 -35.56 -6.04
CA VAL A 207 -66.87 -36.56 -6.09
C VAL A 207 -67.36 -36.72 -4.65
N TYR A 208 -68.50 -36.11 -4.33
CA TYR A 208 -69.07 -36.19 -2.99
C TYR A 208 -69.48 -37.64 -2.69
N GLU A 209 -69.03 -38.19 -1.57
CA GLU A 209 -69.43 -39.53 -1.16
C GLU A 209 -70.90 -39.53 -0.71
N THR A 210 -71.79 -40.13 -1.50
CA THR A 210 -73.20 -40.29 -1.13
C THR A 210 -73.34 -41.33 0.00
N ARG A 211 -74.42 -41.23 0.80
CA ARG A 211 -74.69 -42.12 1.96
C ARG A 211 -74.52 -43.62 1.65
N THR A 212 -74.82 -44.03 0.42
CA THR A 212 -74.66 -45.40 -0.08
C THR A 212 -73.21 -45.87 -0.20
N THR A 213 -72.26 -45.01 -0.59
CA THR A 213 -70.83 -45.39 -0.70
C THR A 213 -70.18 -45.51 0.67
N LEU A 214 -70.60 -44.69 1.63
CA LEU A 214 -70.14 -44.76 3.02
C LEU A 214 -70.55 -46.09 3.68
N LEU A 215 -71.81 -46.52 3.52
CA LEU A 215 -72.31 -47.78 4.08
C LEU A 215 -71.62 -49.03 3.49
N ARG A 216 -71.10 -48.95 2.26
CA ARG A 216 -70.30 -50.02 1.65
C ARG A 216 -68.92 -50.18 2.29
N LYS A 217 -68.28 -49.07 2.65
CA LYS A 217 -66.92 -49.07 3.23
C LYS A 217 -66.92 -49.54 4.68
N GLN A 218 -68.00 -49.28 5.41
CA GLN A 218 -68.17 -49.67 6.81
C GLN A 218 -69.50 -50.42 6.98
N PRO A 219 -69.51 -51.74 6.70
CA PRO A 219 -70.66 -52.56 7.05
C PRO A 219 -70.83 -52.57 8.57
N PRO A 220 -72.06 -52.41 9.11
CA PRO A 220 -72.28 -52.49 10.54
C PRO A 220 -71.86 -53.88 11.05
N PRO A 221 -71.29 -53.99 12.26
CA PRO A 221 -70.82 -55.26 12.78
C PRO A 221 -71.98 -56.27 12.84
N VAL A 222 -71.83 -57.37 12.12
CA VAL A 222 -72.77 -58.49 12.15
C VAL A 222 -72.61 -59.18 13.50
N LYS A 223 -73.65 -59.12 14.33
CA LYS A 223 -73.72 -59.92 15.55
C LYS A 223 -73.84 -61.38 15.11
N LEU A 224 -72.83 -62.20 15.41
CA LEU A 224 -72.94 -63.65 15.26
C LEU A 224 -73.76 -64.16 16.45
N ASP A 225 -75.07 -64.24 16.27
CA ASP A 225 -75.92 -64.95 17.21
C ASP A 225 -75.49 -66.42 17.20
N SER A 226 -75.23 -66.98 18.39
CA SER A 226 -74.74 -68.36 18.53
C SER A 226 -75.71 -69.32 17.83
N LEU A 227 -75.22 -70.11 16.87
CA LEU A 227 -76.06 -71.04 16.13
C LEU A 227 -76.65 -72.06 17.12
N TRP A 228 -77.97 -72.27 17.02
CA TRP A 228 -78.71 -73.19 17.89
C TRP A 228 -78.08 -74.59 17.85
N HIS A 229 -77.77 -75.16 19.02
CA HIS A 229 -77.21 -76.51 19.14
C HIS A 229 -78.27 -77.52 19.59
N MET A 230 -78.25 -78.69 18.96
CA MET A 230 -79.19 -79.79 19.23
C MET A 230 -78.77 -80.54 20.51
N PRO A 231 -79.65 -80.71 21.53
CA PRO A 231 -79.26 -81.25 22.86
C PRO A 231 -78.68 -82.67 22.84
N HIS A 232 -78.97 -83.47 21.81
CA HIS A 232 -78.60 -84.88 21.74
C HIS A 232 -77.08 -85.13 21.58
N PHE A 233 -76.31 -84.12 21.15
CA PHE A 233 -74.85 -84.25 20.92
C PHE A 233 -73.98 -83.61 22.01
N GLN A 234 -74.56 -83.23 23.16
CA GLN A 234 -73.78 -82.90 24.35
C GLN A 234 -73.29 -84.20 25.01
N LYS A 235 -72.05 -84.62 24.71
CA LYS A 235 -71.46 -85.85 25.27
C LYS A 235 -71.37 -85.79 26.81
N PRO A 236 -71.89 -86.79 27.55
CA PRO A 236 -71.58 -86.98 28.97
C PRO A 236 -70.18 -87.59 29.15
N GLY A 237 -69.43 -87.13 30.14
CA GLY A 237 -68.07 -87.61 30.43
C GLY A 237 -68.03 -88.95 31.16
N GLY A 238 -67.00 -89.78 30.87
CA GLY A 238 -66.50 -90.77 31.84
C GLY A 238 -65.92 -92.09 31.29
N ILE A 239 -64.58 -92.21 31.37
CA ILE A 239 -63.80 -93.31 32.01
C ILE A 239 -63.87 -94.75 31.43
N LEU A 240 -62.73 -95.33 30.98
CA LEU A 240 -61.99 -96.44 31.67
C LEU A 240 -60.75 -96.92 30.88
N GLN A 241 -59.57 -96.97 31.53
CA GLN A 241 -58.31 -97.52 31.00
C GLN A 241 -58.22 -99.06 31.13
N ARG A 242 -57.52 -99.74 30.21
CA ARG A 242 -57.21 -101.19 30.26
C ARG A 242 -55.79 -101.47 30.80
N LYS A 243 -55.69 -102.33 31.81
CA LYS A 243 -54.45 -102.93 32.38
C LYS A 243 -53.74 -103.85 31.37
N GLY A 244 -52.40 -103.80 31.32
CA GLY A 244 -51.56 -104.74 30.57
C GLY A 244 -51.04 -105.91 31.42
N ARG A 245 -50.74 -107.06 30.79
CA ARG A 245 -50.05 -108.21 31.39
C ARG A 245 -49.24 -109.00 30.33
N ARG A 246 -47.91 -108.83 30.41
CA ARG A 246 -46.79 -109.80 30.30
C ARG A 246 -47.18 -111.30 30.04
N GLU A 247 -46.51 -112.15 29.24
CA GLU A 247 -45.10 -112.29 28.80
C GLU A 247 -44.94 -113.12 27.49
N LEU A 248 -43.66 -113.27 27.10
CA LEU A 248 -43.01 -113.98 25.99
C LEU A 248 -43.29 -115.50 25.92
N GLY A 249 -43.24 -116.00 24.68
CA GLY A 249 -43.44 -117.39 24.26
C GLY A 249 -44.28 -117.42 23.00
#